data_AF-A0A5B9M911-F1
#
_entry.id   AF-A0A5B9M911-F1
#
_cell.length_a   1.000
_cell.length_b   1.000
_cell.length_c   1.000
_cell.angle_alpha   90.00
_cell.angle_beta   90.00
_cell.angle_gamma   90.00
#
_symmetry.space_group_name_H-M   'P 1'
#
loop_
_entity.id
_entity.type
_entity.pdbx_description
1 polymer ?
#
loop_
_entity_poly.entity_id
_entity_poly.type
_entity_poly.pdbx_seq_one_letter_code
_entity_poly.pdbx_strand_id
1 'polypeptide(L)'
;MSAHRQECMGYGLFGRCSPTSGSDEPGGTSSQVHISGSVGRQGKNLRADVKSIQQALNQVPVGKGRPNPILVVDGLNGPKTERAIYIFQKHHFGAARADARVDPGHRTLAKLNELQPAAGASGGGSAGGAGGGGGSAGPGTSSFVPMTDSEKDVMTRVNAAVNRAERWALGAVVELLNALKYLEGTKAEKPSYDLVDRCFKIKSLSTEKQQVLAINKIIKIFNRYPRARRAVRPFVRTGGSCTNDEGHAIFAEAIPGGFHMEVEDYKRVKVCVKNMKGKDVIFMTDAMVHEMAHLVGPANGKEKIMHGGRKKAAYGLAALSLNHSEAMISASNYAWLAWLARLPKSEWMTNIGK
;
A
#
# COMPACT_ATOMS: atom_id res chain seq x y z
N MET A 1 -4.64 -2.12 -57.55
CA MET A 1 -5.12 -0.92 -56.85
C MET A 1 -6.54 -1.18 -56.36
N SER A 2 -6.78 -0.83 -55.09
CA SER A 2 -7.99 -0.85 -54.26
C SER A 2 -9.35 -1.27 -54.84
N ALA A 3 -9.91 -2.30 -54.21
CA ALA A 3 -11.13 -2.32 -53.39
C ALA A 3 -12.26 -1.31 -53.66
N HIS A 4 -13.50 -1.80 -53.83
CA HIS A 4 -14.55 -1.83 -52.78
C HIS A 4 -15.85 -2.39 -53.38
N ARG A 5 -16.43 -3.42 -52.75
CA ARG A 5 -17.80 -3.89 -53.00
C ARG A 5 -18.57 -3.73 -51.70
N GLN A 6 -19.62 -2.91 -51.75
CA GLN A 6 -20.58 -2.64 -50.69
C GLN A 6 -21.90 -3.26 -51.15
N GLU A 7 -22.41 -4.22 -50.39
CA GLU A 7 -23.75 -4.77 -50.60
C GLU A 7 -24.53 -4.72 -49.29
N CYS A 8 -25.75 -4.22 -49.44
CA CYS A 8 -26.75 -4.00 -48.43
C CYS A 8 -27.99 -4.86 -48.77
N MET A 9 -28.67 -5.32 -47.71
CA MET A 9 -30.11 -5.60 -47.57
C MET A 9 -30.77 -6.89 -48.09
N GLY A 10 -31.66 -7.40 -47.21
CA GLY A 10 -32.80 -8.28 -47.44
C GLY A 10 -33.03 -9.21 -46.24
N TYR A 11 -34.20 -9.51 -45.69
CA TYR A 11 -35.63 -9.17 -45.84
C TYR A 11 -36.36 -9.73 -44.58
N GLY A 12 -37.56 -9.26 -44.23
CA GLY A 12 -38.51 -10.05 -43.43
C GLY A 12 -39.58 -9.29 -42.65
N LEU A 13 -40.76 -9.13 -43.26
CA LEU A 13 -42.01 -8.55 -42.73
C LEU A 13 -43.01 -9.63 -42.24
N PHE A 14 -44.06 -9.16 -41.53
CA PHE A 14 -45.31 -9.80 -41.02
C PHE A 14 -45.22 -10.45 -39.62
N GLY A 15 -46.06 -10.17 -38.61
CA GLY A 15 -47.22 -9.27 -38.44
C GLY A 15 -48.08 -9.76 -37.25
N ARG A 16 -48.60 -8.85 -36.40
CA ARG A 16 -49.95 -8.83 -35.74
C ARG A 16 -49.99 -7.88 -34.53
N CYS A 17 -51.01 -7.01 -34.49
CA CYS A 17 -51.53 -6.24 -33.34
C CYS A 17 -52.81 -6.93 -32.84
N SER A 18 -53.07 -7.10 -31.53
CA SER A 18 -53.78 -6.21 -30.57
C SER A 18 -54.47 -7.13 -29.52
N PRO A 19 -55.18 -6.66 -28.45
CA PRO A 19 -54.90 -5.63 -27.43
C PRO A 19 -55.20 -6.14 -25.98
N THR A 20 -55.09 -5.21 -25.01
CA THR A 20 -55.84 -5.04 -23.73
C THR A 20 -55.09 -5.12 -22.38
N SER A 21 -55.15 -3.96 -21.71
CA SER A 21 -55.48 -3.72 -20.29
C SER A 21 -54.52 -4.17 -19.18
N GLY A 22 -53.78 -3.18 -18.67
CA GLY A 22 -54.14 -2.53 -17.41
C GLY A 22 -53.91 -3.28 -16.10
N SER A 23 -52.80 -2.93 -15.44
CA SER A 23 -52.81 -2.61 -14.00
C SER A 23 -51.53 -1.84 -13.68
N ASP A 24 -51.68 -0.53 -13.54
CA ASP A 24 -50.70 0.36 -12.94
C ASP A 24 -50.52 -0.01 -11.46
N GLU A 25 -49.42 -0.69 -11.15
CA GLU A 25 -48.85 -0.74 -9.81
C GLU A 25 -47.60 0.17 -9.79
N PRO A 26 -47.45 1.10 -8.83
CA PRO A 26 -46.22 1.87 -8.68
C PRO A 26 -45.17 0.97 -8.01
N GLY A 27 -44.65 0.01 -8.78
CA GLY A 27 -43.53 -0.84 -8.39
C GLY A 27 -42.27 0.02 -8.29
N GLY A 28 -41.89 0.37 -7.07
CA GLY A 28 -40.61 1.03 -6.78
C GLY A 28 -39.45 0.22 -7.35
N THR A 29 -38.92 0.65 -8.48
CA THR A 29 -37.77 0.02 -9.13
C THR A 29 -36.56 0.16 -8.22
N SER A 30 -36.16 -0.93 -7.58
CA SER A 30 -34.83 -1.01 -6.98
C SER A 30 -33.80 -0.73 -8.08
N SER A 31 -32.87 0.19 -7.83
CA SER A 31 -31.80 0.51 -8.77
C SER A 31 -30.80 -0.66 -8.79
N GLN A 32 -31.16 -1.72 -9.50
CA GLN A 32 -30.34 -2.90 -9.67
C GLN A 32 -29.07 -2.52 -10.44
N VAL A 33 -27.91 -2.98 -9.96
CA VAL A 33 -26.62 -2.79 -10.61
C VAL A 33 -26.59 -3.66 -11.85
N HIS A 34 -26.47 -3.01 -13.01
CA HIS A 34 -26.29 -3.66 -14.31
C HIS A 34 -24.88 -3.37 -14.84
N ILE A 35 -24.29 -4.37 -15.50
CA ILE A 35 -23.00 -4.26 -16.21
C ILE A 35 -23.15 -4.87 -17.62
N SER A 36 -22.54 -4.22 -18.61
CA SER A 36 -22.58 -4.66 -20.02
C SER A 36 -21.44 -5.62 -20.39
N GLY A 37 -20.35 -5.59 -19.63
CA GLY A 37 -19.18 -6.45 -19.77
C GLY A 37 -18.65 -6.91 -18.42
N SER A 38 -17.82 -7.95 -18.42
CA SER A 38 -17.24 -8.49 -17.19
C SER A 38 -16.23 -7.54 -16.55
N VAL A 39 -16.21 -7.48 -15.22
CA VAL A 39 -15.35 -6.60 -14.41
C VAL A 39 -14.48 -7.44 -13.47
N GLY A 40 -13.22 -7.06 -13.29
CA GLY A 40 -12.26 -7.77 -12.45
C GLY A 40 -11.21 -8.51 -13.26
N ARG A 41 -10.63 -9.55 -12.66
CA ARG A 41 -9.52 -10.31 -13.25
C ARG A 41 -9.89 -10.84 -14.63
N GLN A 42 -9.10 -10.48 -15.64
CA GLN A 42 -9.31 -10.87 -17.05
C GLN A 42 -10.71 -10.50 -17.61
N GLY A 43 -11.40 -9.55 -16.98
CA GLY A 43 -12.67 -9.01 -17.48
C GLY A 43 -12.48 -7.98 -18.60
N LYS A 44 -13.58 -7.65 -19.30
CA LYS A 44 -13.59 -6.55 -20.29
C LYS A 44 -13.23 -5.20 -19.65
N ASN A 45 -13.56 -5.01 -18.37
CA ASN A 45 -13.22 -3.85 -17.56
C ASN A 45 -13.62 -2.51 -18.19
N LEU A 46 -14.81 -2.47 -18.80
CA LEU A 46 -15.37 -1.24 -19.32
C LEU A 46 -15.52 -0.23 -18.18
N ARG A 47 -15.05 1.01 -18.40
CA ARG A 47 -14.92 2.01 -17.34
C ARG A 47 -16.23 2.27 -16.58
N ALA A 48 -17.36 2.29 -17.30
CA ALA A 48 -18.68 2.46 -16.71
C ALA A 48 -19.04 1.29 -15.78
N ASP A 49 -18.89 0.05 -16.25
CA ASP A 49 -19.17 -1.15 -15.45
C ASP A 49 -18.28 -1.24 -14.20
N VAL A 50 -16.99 -0.86 -14.33
CA VAL A 50 -16.08 -0.83 -13.18
C VAL A 50 -16.56 0.16 -12.11
N LYS A 51 -17.03 1.35 -12.50
CA LYS A 51 -17.59 2.32 -11.54
C LYS A 51 -18.82 1.75 -10.83
N SER A 52 -19.74 1.15 -11.59
CA SER A 52 -20.95 0.53 -11.03
C SER A 52 -20.60 -0.53 -9.99
N ILE A 53 -19.63 -1.41 -10.29
CA ILE A 53 -19.17 -2.44 -9.34
C ILE A 53 -18.44 -1.85 -8.13
N GLN A 54 -17.59 -0.84 -8.32
CA GLN A 54 -16.92 -0.14 -7.21
C GLN A 54 -17.94 0.51 -6.26
N GLN A 55 -18.96 1.18 -6.80
CA GLN A 55 -20.06 1.76 -6.02
C GLN A 55 -20.84 0.68 -5.28
N ALA A 56 -21.26 -0.37 -5.98
CA ALA A 56 -22.04 -1.46 -5.40
C ALA A 56 -21.31 -2.15 -4.24
N LEU A 57 -20.01 -2.45 -4.43
CA LEU A 57 -19.16 -3.04 -3.39
C LEU A 57 -19.03 -2.12 -2.16
N ASN A 58 -18.94 -0.81 -2.38
CA ASN A 58 -18.87 0.17 -1.29
C ASN A 58 -20.17 0.31 -0.50
N GLN A 59 -21.31 -0.07 -1.08
CA GLN A 59 -22.63 -0.04 -0.43
C GLN A 59 -22.99 -1.34 0.30
N VAL A 60 -22.25 -2.43 0.07
CA VAL A 60 -22.44 -3.68 0.81
C VAL A 60 -22.37 -3.42 2.33
N PRO A 61 -23.28 -3.98 3.16
CA PRO A 61 -23.24 -3.79 4.61
C PRO A 61 -21.90 -4.20 5.25
N VAL A 62 -21.51 -3.49 6.31
CA VAL A 62 -20.32 -3.84 7.10
C VAL A 62 -20.49 -5.25 7.66
N GLY A 63 -19.49 -6.11 7.46
CA GLY A 63 -19.54 -7.52 7.84
C GLY A 63 -20.09 -8.47 6.77
N LYS A 64 -20.68 -7.98 5.67
CA LYS A 64 -21.19 -8.79 4.55
C LYS A 64 -20.25 -8.82 3.34
N GLY A 65 -18.94 -8.71 3.56
CA GLY A 65 -17.93 -8.70 2.49
C GLY A 65 -17.67 -7.33 1.86
N ARG A 66 -18.10 -6.23 2.51
CA ARG A 66 -17.74 -4.85 2.13
C ARG A 66 -16.21 -4.66 2.10
N PRO A 67 -15.63 -3.97 1.10
CA PRO A 67 -14.22 -3.61 1.10
C PRO A 67 -13.87 -2.72 2.30
N ASN A 68 -12.76 -3.03 2.96
CA ASN A 68 -12.15 -2.18 4.00
C ASN A 68 -10.64 -2.03 3.72
N PRO A 69 -10.15 -0.83 3.35
CA PRO A 69 -10.90 0.41 3.16
C PRO A 69 -11.84 0.37 1.94
N ILE A 70 -12.82 1.27 1.90
CA ILE A 70 -13.70 1.46 0.74
C ILE A 70 -12.89 1.78 -0.53
N LEU A 71 -13.41 1.39 -1.69
CA LEU A 71 -12.81 1.65 -2.99
C LEU A 71 -13.00 3.11 -3.41
N VAL A 72 -12.02 3.66 -4.13
CA VAL A 72 -12.22 4.88 -4.91
C VAL A 72 -13.02 4.50 -6.16
N VAL A 73 -14.06 5.26 -6.49
CA VAL A 73 -14.89 5.04 -7.67
C VAL A 73 -14.28 5.78 -8.87
N ASP A 74 -13.20 5.23 -9.43
CA ASP A 74 -12.44 5.83 -10.54
C ASP A 74 -12.74 5.19 -11.91
N GLY A 75 -13.36 4.01 -11.91
CA GLY A 75 -13.60 3.19 -13.09
C GLY A 75 -12.37 2.43 -13.57
N LEU A 76 -11.33 2.32 -12.75
CA LEU A 76 -10.10 1.58 -13.06
C LEU A 76 -10.11 0.22 -12.35
N ASN A 77 -10.04 -0.86 -13.12
CA ASN A 77 -9.87 -2.20 -12.56
C ASN A 77 -8.40 -2.43 -12.19
N GLY A 78 -7.98 -1.93 -11.03
CA GLY A 78 -6.67 -2.19 -10.46
C GLY A 78 -6.67 -3.30 -9.39
N PRO A 79 -5.51 -3.62 -8.79
CA PRO A 79 -5.38 -4.69 -7.79
C PRO A 79 -6.31 -4.54 -6.58
N LYS A 80 -6.74 -3.31 -6.25
CA LYS A 80 -7.70 -3.05 -5.16
C LYS A 80 -9.12 -3.50 -5.53
N THR A 81 -9.58 -3.18 -6.74
CA THR A 81 -10.90 -3.58 -7.26
C THR A 81 -10.97 -5.11 -7.37
N GLU A 82 -9.97 -5.75 -7.96
CA GLU A 82 -9.90 -7.22 -8.04
C GLU A 82 -9.92 -7.87 -6.65
N ARG A 83 -9.14 -7.34 -5.70
CA ARG A 83 -9.10 -7.88 -4.33
C ARG A 83 -10.44 -7.71 -3.63
N ALA A 84 -11.13 -6.60 -3.83
CA ALA A 84 -12.46 -6.36 -3.28
C ALA A 84 -13.48 -7.37 -3.82
N ILE A 85 -13.48 -7.61 -5.13
CA ILE A 85 -14.33 -8.64 -5.77
C ILE A 85 -14.01 -10.02 -5.16
N TYR A 86 -12.73 -10.38 -5.06
CA TYR A 86 -12.31 -11.65 -4.45
C TYR A 86 -12.78 -11.80 -3.00
N ILE A 87 -12.63 -10.76 -2.17
CA ILE A 87 -13.04 -10.81 -0.75
C ILE A 87 -14.55 -10.99 -0.65
N PHE A 88 -15.31 -10.23 -1.44
CA PHE A 88 -16.76 -10.35 -1.51
C PHE A 88 -17.18 -11.78 -1.90
N GLN A 89 -16.62 -12.32 -2.98
CA GLN A 89 -16.91 -13.68 -3.43
C GLN A 89 -16.49 -14.74 -2.41
N LYS A 90 -15.31 -14.59 -1.79
CA LYS A 90 -14.85 -15.52 -0.76
C LYS A 90 -15.81 -15.54 0.42
N HIS A 91 -16.34 -14.38 0.81
CA HIS A 91 -17.27 -14.25 1.92
C HIS A 91 -18.62 -14.95 1.62
N HIS A 92 -19.17 -14.79 0.42
CA HIS A 92 -20.49 -15.32 0.07
C HIS A 92 -20.48 -16.73 -0.53
N PHE A 93 -19.39 -17.15 -1.16
CA PHE A 93 -19.32 -18.40 -1.94
C PHE A 93 -18.15 -19.32 -1.55
N GLY A 94 -17.27 -18.88 -0.64
CA GLY A 94 -16.06 -19.61 -0.25
C GLY A 94 -14.87 -19.40 -1.18
N ALA A 95 -13.65 -19.68 -0.67
CA ALA A 95 -12.40 -19.39 -1.39
C ALA A 95 -12.25 -20.15 -2.71
N ALA A 96 -12.76 -21.38 -2.80
CA ALA A 96 -12.71 -22.20 -4.01
C ALA A 96 -13.51 -21.60 -5.19
N ARG A 97 -14.41 -20.65 -4.90
CA ARG A 97 -15.33 -20.03 -5.86
C ARG A 97 -15.07 -18.52 -6.05
N ALA A 98 -13.97 -18.02 -5.48
CA ALA A 98 -13.56 -16.62 -5.55
C ALA A 98 -12.47 -16.43 -6.62
N ASP A 99 -12.87 -15.97 -7.80
CA ASP A 99 -12.01 -15.82 -8.99
C ASP A 99 -11.60 -14.36 -9.26
N ALA A 100 -12.10 -13.42 -8.45
CA ALA A 100 -11.91 -11.98 -8.61
C ALA A 100 -12.57 -11.40 -9.86
N ARG A 101 -13.65 -12.00 -10.37
CA ARG A 101 -14.36 -11.57 -11.59
C ARG A 101 -15.89 -11.52 -11.40
N VAL A 102 -16.51 -10.47 -11.93
CA VAL A 102 -17.96 -10.28 -11.97
C VAL A 102 -18.42 -10.34 -13.43
N ASP A 103 -19.24 -11.33 -13.77
CA ASP A 103 -19.83 -11.47 -15.11
C ASP A 103 -21.30 -10.99 -15.13
N PRO A 104 -21.77 -10.38 -16.24
CA PRO A 104 -23.18 -10.00 -16.39
C PRO A 104 -24.13 -11.19 -16.20
N GLY A 105 -25.19 -11.01 -15.42
CA GLY A 105 -26.21 -12.04 -15.18
C GLY A 105 -25.78 -13.20 -14.27
N HIS A 106 -24.57 -13.18 -13.70
CA HIS A 106 -24.06 -14.28 -12.89
C HIS A 106 -24.20 -14.01 -11.38
N ARG A 107 -23.94 -15.07 -10.59
CA ARG A 107 -24.14 -15.11 -9.12
C ARG A 107 -23.52 -13.95 -8.35
N THR A 108 -22.34 -13.48 -8.74
CA THR A 108 -21.64 -12.39 -8.02
C THR A 108 -22.42 -11.08 -8.14
N LEU A 109 -22.93 -10.79 -9.34
CA LEU A 109 -23.74 -9.59 -9.61
C LEU A 109 -25.11 -9.71 -8.94
N ALA A 110 -25.75 -10.88 -9.01
CA ALA A 110 -27.01 -11.14 -8.33
C ALA A 110 -26.91 -10.90 -6.81
N LYS A 111 -25.84 -11.39 -6.18
CA LYS A 111 -25.62 -11.19 -4.74
C LYS A 111 -25.31 -9.74 -4.38
N LEU A 112 -24.58 -9.01 -5.23
CA LEU A 112 -24.37 -7.58 -5.03
C LEU A 112 -25.70 -6.82 -5.03
N ASN A 113 -26.60 -7.16 -5.95
CA ASN A 113 -27.92 -6.56 -6.08
C ASN A 113 -28.84 -6.82 -4.89
N GLU A 114 -28.83 -8.05 -4.36
CA GLU A 114 -29.56 -8.41 -3.13
C GLU A 114 -29.14 -7.55 -1.93
N LEU A 115 -27.87 -7.13 -1.89
CA LEU A 115 -27.29 -6.38 -0.78
C LEU A 115 -27.31 -4.86 -0.99
N GLN A 116 -27.87 -4.37 -2.10
CA GLN A 116 -28.03 -2.93 -2.28
C GLN A 116 -29.17 -2.42 -1.38
N PRO A 117 -29.03 -1.23 -0.78
CA PRO A 117 -30.11 -0.62 -0.03
C PRO A 117 -31.32 -0.42 -0.95
N ALA A 118 -32.51 -0.75 -0.46
CA ALA A 118 -33.74 -0.44 -1.17
C ALA A 118 -33.80 1.07 -1.42
N ALA A 119 -34.07 1.47 -2.67
CA ALA A 119 -34.20 2.87 -3.05
C ALA A 119 -35.40 3.47 -2.30
N GLY A 120 -35.17 4.10 -1.15
CA GLY A 120 -36.23 4.70 -0.32
C GLY A 120 -35.88 4.96 1.15
N ALA A 121 -34.85 4.33 1.71
CA ALA A 121 -34.49 4.52 3.13
C ALA A 121 -33.31 5.50 3.31
N SER A 122 -33.51 6.78 2.99
CA SER A 122 -32.64 7.86 3.44
C SER A 122 -33.44 8.99 4.11
N GLY A 123 -33.91 8.74 5.34
CA GLY A 123 -34.16 9.80 6.33
C GLY A 123 -32.99 9.78 7.33
N GLY A 124 -32.29 10.87 7.64
CA GLY A 124 -32.83 12.18 7.95
C GLY A 124 -33.09 12.22 9.46
N GLY A 125 -32.09 12.58 10.26
CA GLY A 125 -32.21 12.67 11.71
C GLY A 125 -31.03 13.38 12.36
N SER A 126 -31.18 14.70 12.50
CA SER A 126 -30.35 15.58 13.34
C SER A 126 -31.27 16.26 14.38
N ALA A 127 -30.65 16.73 15.48
CA ALA A 127 -31.22 17.34 16.70
C ALA A 127 -31.92 16.36 17.66
N GLY A 128 -31.76 16.41 18.98
CA GLY A 128 -31.08 17.32 19.90
C GLY A 128 -31.43 16.86 21.33
N GLY A 129 -30.58 17.11 22.32
CA GLY A 129 -30.88 16.71 23.69
C GLY A 129 -29.77 17.08 24.67
N ALA A 130 -29.96 18.21 25.35
CA ALA A 130 -29.16 18.64 26.48
C ALA A 130 -29.56 17.86 27.76
N GLY A 131 -28.58 17.69 28.66
CA GLY A 131 -28.70 17.08 29.99
C GLY A 131 -27.47 16.20 30.23
N GLY A 132 -26.58 16.40 31.19
CA GLY A 132 -26.74 16.99 32.50
C GLY A 132 -26.46 15.91 33.55
N GLY A 133 -25.21 15.81 34.02
CA GLY A 133 -24.85 15.20 35.30
C GLY A 133 -24.32 13.76 35.29
N GLY A 134 -23.27 13.54 36.10
CA GLY A 134 -22.96 12.23 36.69
C GLY A 134 -21.63 11.62 36.24
N GLY A 135 -20.54 11.99 36.94
CA GLY A 135 -19.24 11.35 36.77
C GLY A 135 -19.22 9.90 37.25
N SER A 136 -18.67 9.03 36.41
CA SER A 136 -17.96 7.82 36.85
C SER A 136 -16.93 7.47 35.78
N ALA A 137 -15.65 7.50 36.16
CA ALA A 137 -14.52 7.20 35.30
C ALA A 137 -14.54 5.71 34.90
N GLY A 138 -15.05 5.44 33.70
CA GLY A 138 -14.87 4.18 32.98
C GLY A 138 -13.69 4.26 31.99
N PRO A 139 -13.08 3.14 31.60
CA PRO A 139 -11.89 3.11 30.75
C PRO A 139 -12.22 3.67 29.36
N GLY A 140 -11.44 4.67 28.94
CA GLY A 140 -11.71 5.55 27.82
C GLY A 140 -12.05 4.84 26.51
N THR A 141 -13.31 4.98 26.11
CA THR A 141 -13.72 4.85 24.72
C THR A 141 -13.03 5.95 23.94
N SER A 142 -11.96 5.61 23.22
CA SER A 142 -11.27 6.50 22.30
C SER A 142 -12.27 7.04 21.27
N SER A 143 -12.67 8.29 21.43
CA SER A 143 -13.51 9.03 20.50
C SER A 143 -12.80 9.07 19.15
N PHE A 144 -13.32 8.33 18.17
CA PHE A 144 -12.78 8.33 16.82
C PHE A 144 -13.01 9.72 16.20
N VAL A 145 -12.00 10.59 16.26
CA VAL A 145 -12.01 11.86 15.55
C VAL A 145 -11.77 11.55 14.06
N PRO A 146 -12.71 11.86 13.15
CA PRO A 146 -12.51 11.65 11.72
C PRO A 146 -11.34 12.51 11.23
N MET A 147 -10.48 11.94 10.38
CA MET A 147 -9.41 12.71 9.74
C MET A 147 -9.97 13.85 8.88
N THR A 148 -9.32 15.01 8.94
CA THR A 148 -9.53 16.13 8.02
C THR A 148 -9.09 15.77 6.60
N ASP A 149 -9.57 16.48 5.59
CA ASP A 149 -9.19 16.21 4.19
C ASP A 149 -7.70 16.46 3.94
N SER A 150 -7.10 17.43 4.64
CA SER A 150 -5.66 17.66 4.62
C SER A 150 -4.88 16.46 5.16
N GLU A 151 -5.38 15.77 6.18
CA GLU A 151 -4.72 14.57 6.73
C GLU A 151 -4.88 13.37 5.80
N LYS A 152 -6.05 13.23 5.16
CA LYS A 152 -6.29 12.21 4.12
C LYS A 152 -5.34 12.37 2.93
N ASP A 153 -5.06 13.60 2.50
CA ASP A 153 -4.09 13.89 1.44
C ASP A 153 -2.67 13.42 1.85
N VAL A 154 -2.22 13.81 3.05
CA VAL A 154 -0.90 13.38 3.56
C VAL A 154 -0.82 11.85 3.59
N MET A 155 -1.84 11.17 4.11
CA MET A 155 -1.85 9.70 4.15
C MET A 155 -1.89 9.07 2.76
N THR A 156 -2.54 9.70 1.79
CA THR A 156 -2.52 9.25 0.39
C THR A 156 -1.10 9.33 -0.18
N ARG A 157 -0.40 10.43 0.08
CA ARG A 157 0.99 10.66 -0.37
C ARG A 157 1.98 9.75 0.34
N VAL A 158 1.80 9.51 1.63
CA VAL A 158 2.56 8.50 2.41
C VAL A 158 2.38 7.10 1.83
N ASN A 159 1.14 6.71 1.50
CA ASN A 159 0.90 5.41 0.85
C ASN A 159 1.55 5.33 -0.54
N ALA A 160 1.61 6.42 -1.30
CA ALA A 160 2.36 6.48 -2.55
C ALA A 160 3.88 6.36 -2.30
N ALA A 161 4.40 6.97 -1.24
CA ALA A 161 5.78 6.88 -0.81
C ALA A 161 6.19 5.45 -0.42
N VAL A 162 5.33 4.69 0.29
CA VAL A 162 5.58 3.27 0.58
C VAL A 162 5.79 2.44 -0.69
N ASN A 163 4.95 2.65 -1.71
CA ASN A 163 5.14 1.97 -3.01
C ASN A 163 6.48 2.31 -3.66
N ARG A 164 6.94 3.56 -3.51
CA ARG A 164 8.22 4.01 -4.06
C ARG A 164 9.39 3.46 -3.24
N ALA A 165 9.25 3.39 -1.92
CA ALA A 165 10.24 2.83 -1.00
C ALA A 165 10.55 1.37 -1.34
N GLU A 166 9.53 0.58 -1.67
CA GLU A 166 9.74 -0.79 -2.16
C GLU A 166 10.53 -0.84 -3.47
N ARG A 167 10.27 0.07 -4.40
CA ARG A 167 11.04 0.12 -5.66
C ARG A 167 12.49 0.53 -5.43
N TRP A 168 12.74 1.48 -4.52
CA TRP A 168 14.11 1.85 -4.13
C TRP A 168 14.83 0.70 -3.43
N ALA A 169 14.14 -0.02 -2.53
CA ALA A 169 14.68 -1.23 -1.92
C ALA A 169 15.04 -2.31 -2.95
N LEU A 170 14.20 -2.51 -3.97
CA LEU A 170 14.52 -3.43 -5.08
C LEU A 170 15.73 -2.96 -5.89
N GLY A 171 15.86 -1.66 -6.16
CA GLY A 171 17.06 -1.09 -6.79
C GLY A 171 18.33 -1.34 -5.96
N ALA A 172 18.27 -1.14 -4.64
CA ALA A 172 19.37 -1.48 -3.74
C ALA A 172 19.73 -2.97 -3.80
N VAL A 173 18.74 -3.87 -3.87
CA VAL A 173 19.00 -5.31 -4.01
C VAL A 173 19.75 -5.63 -5.31
N VAL A 174 19.40 -4.99 -6.42
CA VAL A 174 20.14 -5.15 -7.69
C VAL A 174 21.61 -4.78 -7.50
N GLU A 175 21.89 -3.65 -6.85
CA GLU A 175 23.28 -3.21 -6.63
C GLU A 175 24.04 -4.07 -5.63
N LEU A 176 23.36 -4.62 -4.62
CA LEU A 176 23.95 -5.61 -3.72
C LEU A 176 24.32 -6.91 -4.45
N LEU A 177 23.50 -7.36 -5.39
CA LEU A 177 23.81 -8.54 -6.22
C LEU A 177 24.98 -8.27 -7.16
N ASN A 178 25.07 -7.08 -7.75
CA ASN A 178 26.22 -6.67 -8.56
C ASN A 178 27.50 -6.59 -7.70
N ALA A 179 27.41 -6.08 -6.48
CA ALA A 179 28.52 -6.09 -5.54
C ALA A 179 29.01 -7.51 -5.21
N LEU A 180 28.10 -8.50 -5.10
CA LEU A 180 28.49 -9.91 -4.95
C LEU A 180 29.23 -10.43 -6.19
N LYS A 181 28.74 -10.15 -7.40
CA LYS A 181 29.43 -10.53 -8.65
C LYS A 181 30.84 -9.96 -8.74
N TYR A 182 31.06 -8.74 -8.24
CA TYR A 182 32.39 -8.14 -8.15
C TYR A 182 33.32 -8.96 -7.26
N LEU A 183 32.85 -9.39 -6.08
CA LEU A 183 33.62 -10.24 -5.17
C LEU A 183 33.91 -11.61 -5.80
N GLU A 184 32.97 -12.15 -6.59
CA GLU A 184 33.17 -13.37 -7.39
C GLU A 184 34.15 -13.19 -8.58
N GLY A 185 34.76 -12.01 -8.75
CA GLY A 185 35.78 -11.71 -9.76
C GLY A 185 35.30 -10.90 -10.97
N THR A 186 34.02 -10.52 -11.03
CA THR A 186 33.46 -9.74 -12.15
C THR A 186 33.77 -8.24 -11.99
N LYS A 187 34.91 -7.79 -12.53
CA LYS A 187 35.41 -6.41 -12.38
C LYS A 187 34.46 -5.31 -12.85
N ALA A 188 33.56 -5.58 -13.81
CA ALA A 188 32.60 -4.61 -14.34
C ALA A 188 31.65 -4.05 -13.27
N GLU A 189 31.41 -4.79 -12.19
CA GLU A 189 30.48 -4.42 -11.13
C GLU A 189 31.14 -3.65 -9.96
N LYS A 190 32.40 -3.23 -10.12
CA LYS A 190 33.13 -2.43 -9.12
C LYS A 190 32.35 -1.19 -8.63
N PRO A 191 31.64 -0.41 -9.49
CA PRO A 191 30.88 0.74 -9.00
C PRO A 191 29.81 0.39 -7.96
N SER A 192 29.15 -0.76 -8.12
CA SER A 192 28.13 -1.23 -7.19
C SER A 192 28.76 -1.68 -5.88
N TYR A 193 29.91 -2.35 -5.94
CA TYR A 193 30.71 -2.67 -4.74
C TYR A 193 31.16 -1.41 -3.99
N ASP A 194 31.65 -0.39 -4.70
CA ASP A 194 32.06 0.88 -4.09
C ASP A 194 30.88 1.64 -3.46
N LEU A 195 29.69 1.59 -4.07
CA LEU A 195 28.47 2.15 -3.48
C LEU A 195 28.11 1.44 -2.17
N VAL A 196 28.09 0.10 -2.16
CA VAL A 196 27.76 -0.67 -0.95
C VAL A 196 28.81 -0.43 0.13
N ASP A 197 30.09 -0.37 -0.24
CA ASP A 197 31.19 -0.02 0.67
C ASP A 197 31.05 1.40 1.23
N ARG A 198 30.67 2.38 0.42
CA ARG A 198 30.40 3.75 0.87
C ARG A 198 29.38 3.78 2.01
N CYS A 199 28.29 3.02 1.85
CA CYS A 199 27.21 2.94 2.82
C CYS A 199 27.52 2.04 4.02
N PHE A 200 28.20 0.91 3.86
CA PHE A 200 28.30 -0.13 4.91
C PHE A 200 29.72 -0.48 5.33
N LYS A 201 30.74 0.21 4.79
CA LYS A 201 32.17 -0.01 5.09
C LYS A 201 32.59 -1.46 4.91
N ILE A 202 32.13 -2.08 3.83
CA ILE A 202 32.37 -3.50 3.54
C ILE A 202 33.88 -3.80 3.44
N LYS A 203 34.68 -2.90 2.86
CA LYS A 203 36.13 -3.07 2.72
C LYS A 203 36.89 -3.11 4.04
N SER A 204 36.28 -2.67 5.16
CA SER A 204 36.93 -2.76 6.47
C SER A 204 36.90 -4.18 7.06
N LEU A 205 36.18 -5.12 6.43
CA LEU A 205 36.17 -6.53 6.82
C LEU A 205 37.41 -7.24 6.27
N SER A 206 38.01 -8.10 7.10
CA SER A 206 39.33 -8.69 6.81
C SER A 206 39.33 -9.75 5.71
N THR A 207 38.17 -10.33 5.39
CA THR A 207 38.06 -11.39 4.38
C THR A 207 36.88 -11.15 3.44
N GLU A 208 37.04 -11.59 2.19
CA GLU A 208 35.96 -11.56 1.19
C GLU A 208 34.73 -12.34 1.66
N LYS A 209 34.94 -13.49 2.33
CA LYS A 209 33.86 -14.28 2.92
C LYS A 209 33.01 -13.46 3.91
N GLN A 210 33.62 -12.62 4.74
CA GLN A 210 32.88 -11.74 5.64
C GLN A 210 32.13 -10.65 4.86
N GLN A 211 32.72 -10.10 3.80
CA GLN A 211 32.10 -9.10 2.93
C GLN A 211 30.84 -9.66 2.27
N VAL A 212 30.93 -10.87 1.68
CA VAL A 212 29.80 -11.61 1.10
C VAL A 212 28.71 -11.86 2.16
N LEU A 213 29.08 -12.27 3.37
CA LEU A 213 28.13 -12.50 4.46
C LEU A 213 27.41 -11.21 4.87
N ALA A 214 28.12 -10.09 4.95
CA ALA A 214 27.54 -8.78 5.26
C ALA A 214 26.55 -8.33 4.17
N ILE A 215 26.94 -8.41 2.90
CA ILE A 215 26.06 -8.05 1.77
C ILE A 215 24.80 -8.91 1.76
N ASN A 216 24.92 -10.22 1.98
CA ASN A 216 23.77 -11.13 2.07
C ASN A 216 22.83 -10.80 3.24
N LYS A 217 23.34 -10.31 4.37
CA LYS A 217 22.49 -9.83 5.48
C LYS A 217 21.65 -8.61 5.05
N ILE A 218 22.26 -7.66 4.33
CA ILE A 218 21.57 -6.46 3.82
C ILE A 218 20.47 -6.87 2.84
N ILE A 219 20.77 -7.76 1.88
CA ILE A 219 19.79 -8.31 0.93
C ILE A 219 18.60 -8.94 1.65
N LYS A 220 18.84 -9.74 2.70
CA LYS A 220 17.78 -10.37 3.49
C LYS A 220 16.84 -9.35 4.15
N ILE A 221 17.36 -8.19 4.56
CA ILE A 221 16.55 -7.11 5.15
C ILE A 221 15.66 -6.47 4.08
N PHE A 222 16.21 -6.02 2.95
CA PHE A 222 15.41 -5.43 1.88
C PHE A 222 14.35 -6.40 1.33
N ASN A 223 14.68 -7.68 1.18
CA ASN A 223 13.71 -8.69 0.71
C ASN A 223 12.54 -8.95 1.67
N ARG A 224 12.61 -8.49 2.92
CA ARG A 224 11.47 -8.54 3.86
C ARG A 224 10.48 -7.41 3.66
N TYR A 225 10.87 -6.30 3.04
CA TYR A 225 10.02 -5.11 2.89
C TYR A 225 8.67 -5.44 2.22
N PRO A 226 8.65 -6.13 1.05
CA PRO A 226 7.38 -6.45 0.40
C PRO A 226 6.57 -7.49 1.18
N ARG A 227 7.23 -8.34 1.99
CA ARG A 227 6.55 -9.33 2.84
C ARG A 227 5.81 -8.63 3.97
N ALA A 228 6.47 -7.72 4.67
CA ALA A 228 5.89 -6.95 5.77
C ALA A 228 4.69 -6.13 5.30
N ARG A 229 4.84 -5.43 4.17
CA ARG A 229 3.75 -4.65 3.59
C ARG A 229 2.52 -5.49 3.21
N ARG A 230 2.72 -6.69 2.66
CA ARG A 230 1.61 -7.57 2.28
C ARG A 230 0.91 -8.18 3.49
N ALA A 231 1.66 -8.48 4.54
CA ALA A 231 1.15 -9.14 5.74
C ALA A 231 0.29 -8.22 6.61
N VAL A 232 0.58 -6.92 6.65
CA VAL A 232 -0.03 -5.98 7.59
C VAL A 232 -0.91 -4.97 6.86
N ARG A 233 -2.19 -4.88 7.25
CA ARG A 233 -3.16 -3.94 6.65
C ARG A 233 -4.00 -3.21 7.73
N PRO A 234 -4.01 -1.87 7.76
CA PRO A 234 -3.15 -0.98 6.98
C PRO A 234 -1.69 -1.09 7.43
N PHE A 235 -0.74 -1.07 6.49
CA PHE A 235 0.70 -1.14 6.78
C PHE A 235 1.20 0.12 7.49
N VAL A 236 0.67 1.27 7.08
CA VAL A 236 0.94 2.58 7.70
C VAL A 236 -0.33 3.11 8.31
N ARG A 237 -0.23 3.73 9.49
CA ARG A 237 -1.35 4.38 10.17
C ARG A 237 -0.97 5.75 10.71
N THR A 238 -1.96 6.60 10.90
CA THR A 238 -1.78 7.82 11.69
C THR A 238 -1.56 7.46 13.16
N GLY A 239 -0.82 8.31 13.87
CA GLY A 239 -0.49 8.12 15.28
C GLY A 239 1.02 8.01 15.51
N GLY A 240 1.40 7.73 16.75
CA GLY A 240 2.80 7.84 17.20
C GLY A 240 3.10 9.23 17.75
N SER A 241 4.22 9.37 18.45
CA SER A 241 4.63 10.69 18.94
C SER A 241 5.09 11.55 17.76
N CYS A 242 4.80 12.85 17.82
CA CYS A 242 5.32 13.82 16.86
C CYS A 242 6.65 14.43 17.33
N THR A 243 7.08 14.13 18.55
CA THR A 243 8.35 14.59 19.12
C THR A 243 8.99 13.49 19.96
N ASN A 244 10.31 13.37 19.96
CA ASN A 244 11.00 12.52 20.93
C ASN A 244 11.14 13.23 22.29
N ASP A 245 11.78 12.57 23.26
CA ASP A 245 12.01 13.12 24.61
C ASP A 245 12.91 14.37 24.61
N GLU A 246 13.66 14.60 23.54
CA GLU A 246 14.52 15.78 23.33
C GLU A 246 13.77 16.91 22.58
N GLY A 247 12.50 16.71 22.24
CA GLY A 247 11.69 17.66 21.47
C GLY A 247 11.94 17.64 19.96
N HIS A 248 12.78 16.74 19.44
CA HIS A 248 13.04 16.61 18.01
C HIS A 248 11.82 16.03 17.29
N ALA A 249 11.49 16.61 16.12
CA ALA A 249 10.34 16.20 15.31
C ALA A 249 10.47 14.76 14.81
N ILE A 250 9.46 13.93 15.10
CA ILE A 250 9.31 12.57 14.57
C ILE A 250 8.35 12.62 13.38
N PHE A 251 8.78 12.12 12.23
CA PHE A 251 7.96 12.10 11.01
C PHE A 251 7.19 10.78 10.88
N ALA A 252 7.87 9.69 11.18
CA ALA A 252 7.32 8.35 11.20
C ALA A 252 8.08 7.53 12.25
N GLU A 253 7.50 6.41 12.66
CA GLU A 253 8.06 5.55 13.70
C GLU A 253 7.65 4.10 13.44
N ALA A 254 8.62 3.20 13.46
CA ALA A 254 8.41 1.77 13.57
C ALA A 254 9.17 1.20 14.76
N ILE A 255 8.57 0.18 15.39
CA ILE A 255 9.25 -0.54 16.46
C ILE A 255 10.35 -1.41 15.82
N PRO A 256 11.61 -1.30 16.27
CA PRO A 256 12.69 -2.14 15.76
C PRO A 256 12.41 -3.63 15.91
N GLY A 257 12.37 -4.36 14.80
CA GLY A 257 12.00 -5.77 14.73
C GLY A 257 10.52 -6.05 14.95
N GLY A 258 9.67 -5.01 14.96
CA GLY A 258 8.24 -5.10 15.24
C GLY A 258 7.50 -6.08 14.32
N PHE A 259 8.00 -6.32 13.10
CA PHE A 259 7.41 -7.29 12.17
C PHE A 259 7.43 -8.74 12.70
N HIS A 260 8.36 -9.08 13.59
CA HIS A 260 8.47 -10.42 14.19
C HIS A 260 7.75 -10.56 15.52
N MET A 261 7.15 -9.48 16.03
CA MET A 261 6.44 -9.49 17.30
C MET A 261 5.02 -10.02 17.12
N GLU A 262 4.44 -10.61 18.15
CA GLU A 262 3.07 -11.12 18.09
C GLU A 262 2.04 -9.99 18.01
N VAL A 263 2.32 -8.88 18.72
CA VAL A 263 1.45 -7.71 18.82
C VAL A 263 1.31 -7.05 17.44
N GLU A 264 0.12 -7.16 16.86
CA GLU A 264 -0.18 -6.70 15.50
C GLU A 264 0.06 -5.19 15.31
N ASP A 265 -0.11 -4.41 16.37
CA ASP A 265 0.15 -2.97 16.34
C ASP A 265 1.62 -2.62 16.11
N TYR A 266 2.52 -3.48 16.56
CA TYR A 266 3.97 -3.30 16.45
C TYR A 266 4.48 -3.63 15.05
N LYS A 267 3.67 -4.29 14.23
CA LYS A 267 4.01 -4.65 12.85
C LYS A 267 3.76 -3.51 11.84
N ARG A 268 3.49 -2.29 12.31
CA ARG A 268 3.07 -1.14 11.50
C ARG A 268 4.06 0.00 11.59
N VAL A 269 4.09 0.82 10.54
CA VAL A 269 4.71 2.15 10.59
C VAL A 269 3.65 3.16 11.03
N LYS A 270 3.94 3.92 12.09
CA LYS A 270 3.12 5.02 12.57
C LYS A 270 3.63 6.32 11.96
N VAL A 271 2.74 7.21 11.56
CA VAL A 271 3.10 8.49 10.92
C VAL A 271 2.51 9.66 11.68
N CYS A 272 3.38 10.61 12.01
CA CYS A 272 2.97 11.93 12.47
C CYS A 272 2.55 12.77 11.26
N VAL A 273 1.24 12.84 11.01
CA VAL A 273 0.67 13.57 9.88
C VAL A 273 1.04 15.06 9.92
N LYS A 274 1.06 15.66 11.11
CA LYS A 274 1.45 17.06 11.31
C LYS A 274 2.84 17.36 10.75
N ASN A 275 3.82 16.51 11.06
CA ASN A 275 5.21 16.71 10.65
C ASN A 275 5.44 16.30 9.18
N MET A 276 4.69 15.33 8.67
CA MET A 276 4.73 14.95 7.25
C MET A 276 4.06 15.97 6.32
N LYS A 277 3.21 16.85 6.86
CA LYS A 277 2.56 17.91 6.08
C LYS A 277 3.62 18.82 5.44
N GLY A 278 3.46 19.08 4.14
CA GLY A 278 4.37 19.93 3.36
C GLY A 278 5.68 19.27 2.93
N LYS A 279 6.03 18.07 3.44
CA LYS A 279 7.20 17.33 2.95
C LYS A 279 6.94 16.79 1.56
N ASP A 280 7.94 16.75 0.69
CA ASP A 280 7.79 16.18 -0.64
C ASP A 280 7.77 14.64 -0.60
N VAL A 281 7.42 14.02 -1.72
CA VAL A 281 7.31 12.56 -1.83
C VAL A 281 8.66 11.85 -1.79
N ILE A 282 9.78 12.50 -2.13
CA ILE A 282 11.14 11.94 -2.02
C ILE A 282 11.51 11.82 -0.54
N PHE A 283 11.31 12.88 0.24
CA PHE A 283 11.48 12.85 1.69
C PHE A 283 10.61 11.78 2.35
N MET A 284 9.31 11.74 2.01
CA MET A 284 8.42 10.71 2.54
C MET A 284 8.89 9.30 2.16
N THR A 285 9.44 9.12 0.95
CA THR A 285 9.94 7.81 0.51
C THR A 285 11.16 7.39 1.30
N ASP A 286 12.11 8.30 1.50
CA ASP A 286 13.30 8.07 2.31
C ASP A 286 12.93 7.67 3.75
N ALA A 287 12.02 8.43 4.37
CA ALA A 287 11.49 8.11 5.69
C ALA A 287 10.82 6.73 5.73
N MET A 288 10.07 6.34 4.69
CA MET A 288 9.47 4.99 4.65
C MET A 288 10.52 3.89 4.50
N VAL A 289 11.59 4.07 3.71
CA VAL A 289 12.68 3.09 3.64
C VAL A 289 13.35 2.95 5.01
N HIS A 290 13.62 4.07 5.67
CA HIS A 290 14.19 4.12 7.02
C HIS A 290 13.33 3.35 8.04
N GLU A 291 12.04 3.67 8.15
CA GLU A 291 11.16 2.98 9.10
C GLU A 291 10.93 1.51 8.74
N MET A 292 10.94 1.16 7.46
CA MET A 292 10.87 -0.24 7.05
C MET A 292 12.12 -1.02 7.50
N ALA A 293 13.31 -0.42 7.47
CA ALA A 293 14.54 -1.03 7.97
C ALA A 293 14.43 -1.37 9.47
N HIS A 294 13.94 -0.42 10.28
CA HIS A 294 13.61 -0.66 11.68
C HIS A 294 12.61 -1.81 11.82
N LEU A 295 11.47 -1.70 11.14
CA LEU A 295 10.35 -2.61 11.30
C LEU A 295 10.72 -4.06 11.02
N VAL A 296 11.39 -4.31 9.87
CA VAL A 296 11.65 -5.68 9.44
C VAL A 296 12.86 -6.28 10.13
N GLY A 297 13.88 -5.48 10.46
CA GLY A 297 15.13 -5.87 11.11
C GLY A 297 15.71 -7.25 10.72
N PRO A 298 16.69 -7.74 11.47
CA PRO A 298 17.06 -9.16 11.50
C PRO A 298 15.95 -10.02 12.11
N ALA A 299 15.69 -11.20 11.53
CA ALA A 299 14.65 -12.12 12.02
C ALA A 299 14.99 -12.84 13.34
N ASN A 300 16.25 -12.80 13.77
CA ASN A 300 16.68 -13.49 14.98
C ASN A 300 16.28 -12.76 16.28
N GLY A 301 15.72 -11.54 16.18
CA GLY A 301 15.32 -10.70 17.32
C GLY A 301 16.47 -10.18 18.20
N LYS A 302 17.69 -10.70 18.03
CA LYS A 302 18.88 -10.33 18.81
C LYS A 302 19.53 -9.04 18.33
N GLU A 303 19.49 -8.81 17.03
CA GLU A 303 20.05 -7.60 16.40
C GLU A 303 18.89 -6.73 15.94
N LYS A 304 18.94 -5.43 16.28
CA LYS A 304 17.92 -4.44 15.92
C LYS A 304 18.56 -3.39 15.02
N ILE A 305 17.80 -2.93 14.04
CA ILE A 305 18.16 -1.74 13.26
C ILE A 305 17.67 -0.51 14.04
N MET A 306 18.53 0.48 14.21
CA MET A 306 18.39 1.67 15.07
C MET A 306 18.59 2.97 14.25
N HIS A 307 18.28 4.15 14.80
CA HIS A 307 18.33 5.45 14.08
C HIS A 307 19.75 5.93 13.74
N GLY A 308 20.77 5.18 14.15
CA GLY A 308 22.21 5.41 13.96
C GLY A 308 23.00 4.38 14.77
N GLY A 309 24.33 4.47 14.79
CA GLY A 309 25.15 3.63 15.68
C GLY A 309 24.67 3.70 17.13
N ARG A 310 25.08 2.75 18.00
CA ARG A 310 24.55 2.54 19.37
C ARG A 310 24.49 3.78 20.28
N LYS A 311 25.10 4.91 19.89
CA LYS A 311 25.26 6.12 20.69
C LYS A 311 24.39 7.31 20.26
N LYS A 312 24.11 7.51 18.95
CA LYS A 312 23.38 8.69 18.43
C LYS A 312 22.70 8.39 17.09
N ALA A 313 21.60 9.09 16.81
CA ALA A 313 20.97 9.07 15.50
C ALA A 313 21.92 9.64 14.43
N ALA A 314 22.04 8.97 13.30
CA ALA A 314 22.96 9.32 12.22
C ALA A 314 22.17 9.43 10.93
N TYR A 315 21.70 10.63 10.60
CA TYR A 315 20.98 10.91 9.36
C TYR A 315 21.91 11.58 8.34
N GLY A 316 21.56 11.51 7.06
CA GLY A 316 22.32 12.20 6.02
C GLY A 316 23.79 11.78 6.00
N LEU A 317 24.70 12.72 5.84
CA LEU A 317 26.15 12.47 5.79
C LEU A 317 26.71 11.78 7.04
N ALA A 318 26.10 11.97 8.23
CA ALA A 318 26.55 11.31 9.46
C ALA A 318 26.40 9.77 9.38
N ALA A 319 25.43 9.27 8.60
CA ALA A 319 25.30 7.83 8.35
C ALA A 319 26.55 7.27 7.61
N LEU A 320 27.15 8.08 6.74
CA LEU A 320 28.32 7.68 5.94
C LEU A 320 29.63 7.72 6.74
N SER A 321 29.66 8.33 7.93
CA SER A 321 30.84 8.32 8.80
C SER A 321 30.87 7.15 9.78
N LEU A 322 29.80 6.34 9.84
CA LEU A 322 29.74 5.17 10.72
C LEU A 322 30.77 4.11 10.32
N ASN A 323 31.27 3.38 11.31
CA ASN A 323 32.06 2.16 11.04
C ASN A 323 31.14 1.02 10.57
N HIS A 324 31.73 -0.11 10.11
CA HIS A 324 30.97 -1.24 9.58
C HIS A 324 29.87 -1.75 10.54
N SER A 325 30.20 -1.97 11.81
CA SER A 325 29.27 -2.51 12.80
C SER A 325 28.10 -1.57 13.04
N GLU A 326 28.38 -0.27 13.15
CA GLU A 326 27.36 0.77 13.31
C GLU A 326 26.49 0.94 12.06
N ALA A 327 27.10 0.93 10.87
CA ALA A 327 26.38 1.05 9.61
C ALA A 327 25.41 -0.12 9.37
N MET A 328 25.81 -1.34 9.72
CA MET A 328 24.97 -2.54 9.57
C MET A 328 23.68 -2.48 10.40
N ILE A 329 23.70 -1.77 11.53
CA ILE A 329 22.54 -1.60 12.42
C ILE A 329 21.86 -0.24 12.26
N SER A 330 22.27 0.60 11.30
CA SER A 330 21.74 1.95 11.13
C SER A 330 20.68 1.98 10.03
N ALA A 331 19.44 2.29 10.37
CA ALA A 331 18.33 2.41 9.40
C ALA A 331 18.63 3.43 8.30
N SER A 332 19.32 4.51 8.65
CA SER A 332 19.72 5.55 7.71
C SER A 332 20.65 5.01 6.62
N ASN A 333 21.51 4.03 6.91
CA ASN A 333 22.41 3.46 5.90
C ASN A 333 21.64 2.62 4.87
N TYR A 334 20.54 1.98 5.27
CA TYR A 334 19.62 1.30 4.34
C TYR A 334 18.87 2.32 3.48
N ALA A 335 18.37 3.40 4.08
CA ALA A 335 17.73 4.50 3.36
C ALA A 335 18.67 5.14 2.33
N TRP A 336 19.92 5.41 2.74
CA TRP A 336 20.97 5.94 1.89
C TRP A 336 21.31 5.06 0.69
N LEU A 337 21.51 3.76 0.91
CA LEU A 337 21.80 2.83 -0.19
C LEU A 337 20.64 2.80 -1.19
N ALA A 338 19.40 2.71 -0.71
CA ALA A 338 18.20 2.71 -1.55
C ALA A 338 18.02 4.03 -2.32
N TRP A 339 18.34 5.15 -1.68
CA TRP A 339 18.29 6.46 -2.30
C TRP A 339 19.37 6.63 -3.37
N LEU A 340 20.63 6.27 -3.09
CA LEU A 340 21.73 6.39 -4.06
C LEU A 340 21.53 5.45 -5.24
N ALA A 341 21.06 4.22 -5.02
CA ALA A 341 20.82 3.23 -6.09
C ALA A 341 19.79 3.68 -7.14
N ARG A 342 19.00 4.73 -6.86
CA ARG A 342 18.05 5.31 -7.82
C ARG A 342 18.71 6.33 -8.77
N LEU A 343 19.90 6.82 -8.42
CA LEU A 343 20.61 7.87 -9.15
C LEU A 343 21.50 7.26 -10.24
N PRO A 344 21.92 8.04 -11.25
CA PRO A 344 22.96 7.63 -12.18
C PRO A 344 24.24 7.21 -11.44
N LYS A 345 24.93 6.18 -11.95
CA LYS A 345 26.18 5.65 -11.36
C LYS A 345 27.25 6.72 -11.14
N SER A 346 27.30 7.74 -12.01
CA SER A 346 28.22 8.88 -11.91
C SER A 346 28.01 9.75 -10.67
N GLU A 347 26.83 9.70 -10.05
CA GLU A 347 26.50 10.50 -8.86
C GLU A 347 26.73 9.74 -7.55
N TRP A 348 26.92 8.42 -7.61
CA TRP A 348 26.93 7.56 -6.41
C TRP A 348 28.03 7.87 -5.41
N MET A 349 29.12 8.51 -5.83
CA MET A 349 30.25 8.83 -4.96
C MET A 349 30.33 10.32 -4.61
N THR A 350 29.71 11.18 -5.41
CA THR A 350 29.77 12.64 -5.27
C THR A 350 28.52 13.21 -4.60
N ASN A 351 27.39 12.51 -4.68
CA ASN A 351 26.14 13.00 -4.11
C ASN A 351 26.17 12.90 -2.58
N ILE A 352 25.91 14.03 -1.91
CA ILE A 352 25.93 14.19 -0.46
C ILE A 352 24.54 14.31 0.17
N GLY A 353 23.46 14.22 -0.63
CA GLY A 353 22.07 14.30 -0.15
C GLY A 353 21.76 15.69 0.37
N LYS A 354 21.26 16.56 -0.51
CA LYS A 354 20.75 17.89 -0.12
C LYS A 354 19.29 17.83 0.27
#